data_AF-A0A3D4JP19-F1
#
_entry.id   AF-A0A3D4JP19-F1
#
_cell.length_a   1.000
_cell.length_b   1.000
_cell.length_c   1.000
_cell.angle_alpha   90.00
_cell.angle_beta   90.00
_cell.angle_gamma   90.00
#
_symmetry.space_group_name_H-M   'P 1'
#
loop_
_entity.id
_entity.type
_entity.pdbx_description
1 polymer ?
#
loop_
_entity_poly.entity_id
_entity_poly.type
_entity_poly.pdbx_seq_one_letter_code
_entity_poly.pdbx_strand_id
1 'polypeptide(L)'
;MSQNLSRQQIYDRIKASSKDSYILEEMKRLGFWQETSTPSLPEQLIQKEVVLQKELQELLAKDRKYGNQEAMLREMRKKRMQEAKAKREVTRQKNEKKRQEKADRWKELQQEQIIYLGENVSKGLHQIQSDTEKLHQFSLPVFENILDFSQKSGFSFSQIRYLAFNRNVSEKSHYHTFEVSKKSGGKRKISAPKTKLKLFQQWILENILNRISAGEVVHGFTPNKSIVTNAAPHLGKDIVINIDLQDFFPSICYKRVKGLFSKFGYSEQLSTVFALICTQAHTEEVLLDGVKYFVHKGERFLPQGSPASPAISNSIAYKLDKRLQGLAKKFGFAYTRYADDLTFSADRDSEQNINRLLYFVKKIIKDENFTIHPDKLHIMRRKHQQKVTGIVVNEKLNVERTKLRKFRALLHNIEVNGWQNQTWGKAYHLINAIEGYINFINIVNP
;
A
#
# COMPACT_ATOMS: atom_id res chain seq x y z
N MET A 1 -79.97 -39.54 -48.81
CA MET A 1 -78.74 -40.04 -49.48
C MET A 1 -77.97 -40.90 -48.49
N SER A 2 -77.91 -42.21 -48.71
CA SER A 2 -77.22 -43.16 -47.84
C SER A 2 -75.71 -43.12 -48.11
N GLN A 3 -74.92 -42.61 -47.17
CA GLN A 3 -73.47 -42.83 -47.19
C GLN A 3 -73.19 -44.33 -46.98
N ASN A 4 -72.68 -45.01 -48.00
CA ASN A 4 -72.16 -46.36 -47.87
C ASN A 4 -70.83 -46.27 -47.12
N LEU A 5 -70.85 -46.60 -45.82
CA LEU A 5 -69.64 -46.71 -45.00
C LEU A 5 -68.73 -47.81 -45.58
N SER A 6 -67.42 -47.58 -45.59
CA SER A 6 -66.44 -48.61 -45.94
C SER A 6 -66.50 -49.75 -44.91
N ARG A 7 -66.21 -50.99 -45.34
CA ARG A 7 -66.20 -52.17 -44.47
C ARG A 7 -65.36 -51.95 -43.20
N GLN A 8 -64.23 -51.24 -43.30
CA GLN A 8 -63.38 -50.88 -42.17
C GLN A 8 -64.06 -49.92 -41.19
N GLN A 9 -64.78 -48.92 -41.70
CA GLN A 9 -65.51 -47.94 -40.88
C GLN A 9 -66.70 -48.58 -40.15
N ILE A 10 -67.33 -49.59 -40.75
CA ILE A 10 -68.36 -50.41 -40.11
C ILE A 10 -67.75 -51.20 -38.94
N TYR A 11 -66.60 -51.85 -39.16
CA TYR A 11 -65.89 -52.56 -38.09
C TYR A 11 -65.43 -51.62 -36.97
N ASP A 12 -64.93 -50.42 -37.29
CA ASP A 12 -64.49 -49.45 -36.28
C ASP A 12 -65.67 -48.89 -35.47
N ARG A 13 -66.85 -48.70 -36.09
CA ARG A 13 -68.09 -48.35 -35.37
C ARG A 13 -68.55 -49.46 -34.44
N ILE A 14 -68.61 -50.69 -34.94
CA ILE A 14 -68.98 -51.87 -34.14
C ILE A 14 -68.01 -52.08 -32.97
N LYS A 15 -66.73 -51.72 -33.16
CA LYS A 15 -65.70 -51.79 -32.11
C LYS A 15 -65.80 -50.65 -31.09
N ALA A 16 -66.33 -49.48 -31.47
CA ALA A 16 -66.49 -48.33 -30.59
C ALA A 16 -67.82 -48.36 -29.79
N SER A 17 -68.82 -49.07 -30.30
CA SER A 17 -70.05 -49.45 -29.60
C SER A 17 -70.09 -50.98 -29.45
N SER A 18 -71.23 -51.61 -29.74
CA SER A 18 -71.40 -53.06 -29.84
C SER A 18 -72.06 -53.41 -31.18
N LYS A 19 -71.95 -54.67 -31.61
CA LYS A 19 -72.61 -55.16 -32.83
C LYS A 19 -74.12 -54.96 -32.76
N ASP A 20 -74.71 -55.19 -31.60
CA ASP A 20 -76.16 -55.11 -31.38
C ASP A 20 -76.64 -53.66 -31.29
N SER A 21 -75.82 -52.75 -30.76
CA SER A 21 -76.08 -51.31 -30.83
C SER A 21 -76.05 -50.79 -32.27
N TYR A 22 -75.10 -51.24 -33.09
CA TYR A 22 -75.04 -50.85 -34.50
C TYR A 22 -76.23 -51.39 -35.30
N ILE A 23 -76.65 -52.64 -35.04
CA ILE A 23 -77.84 -53.24 -35.66
C ILE A 23 -79.10 -52.49 -35.24
N LEU A 24 -79.25 -52.15 -33.95
CA LEU A 24 -80.39 -51.37 -33.43
C LEU A 24 -80.45 -49.97 -34.07
N GLU A 25 -79.33 -49.27 -34.21
CA GLU A 25 -79.26 -47.97 -34.89
C GLU A 25 -79.65 -48.07 -36.38
N GLU A 26 -79.18 -49.10 -37.10
CA GLU A 26 -79.56 -49.30 -38.50
C GLU A 26 -81.02 -49.76 -38.64
N MET A 27 -81.56 -50.57 -37.72
CA MET A 27 -82.98 -50.96 -37.71
C MET A 27 -83.90 -49.75 -37.45
N LYS A 28 -83.50 -48.82 -36.57
CA LYS A 28 -84.19 -47.54 -36.37
C LYS A 28 -84.09 -46.65 -37.62
N ARG A 29 -82.90 -46.53 -38.20
CA ARG A 29 -82.66 -45.73 -39.42
C ARG A 29 -83.45 -46.22 -40.63
N LEU A 30 -83.59 -47.54 -40.79
CA LEU A 30 -84.32 -48.18 -41.88
C LEU A 30 -85.83 -48.31 -41.62
N GLY A 31 -86.31 -47.90 -40.44
CA GLY A 31 -87.75 -47.87 -40.09
C GLY A 31 -88.34 -49.22 -39.67
N PHE A 32 -87.52 -50.25 -39.44
CA PHE A 32 -87.96 -51.58 -38.98
C PHE A 32 -88.18 -51.65 -37.46
N TRP A 33 -87.89 -50.58 -36.73
CA TRP A 33 -88.03 -50.49 -35.27
C TRP A 33 -88.75 -49.19 -34.88
N GLN A 34 -89.95 -49.30 -34.30
CA GLN A 34 -90.78 -48.14 -33.94
C GLN A 34 -90.38 -47.56 -32.58
N GLU A 35 -90.14 -46.25 -32.52
CA GLU A 35 -89.82 -45.55 -31.27
C GLU A 35 -91.08 -45.38 -30.41
N THR A 36 -91.13 -46.11 -29.29
CA THR A 36 -92.14 -45.89 -28.23
C THR A 36 -91.57 -44.96 -27.16
N SER A 37 -92.42 -44.15 -26.52
CA SER A 37 -92.03 -43.13 -25.53
C SER A 37 -91.38 -43.69 -24.26
N THR A 38 -91.33 -45.01 -24.10
CA THR A 38 -90.56 -45.71 -23.06
C THR A 38 -89.65 -46.74 -23.72
N PRO A 39 -88.33 -46.69 -23.49
CA PRO A 39 -87.40 -47.61 -24.16
C PRO A 39 -87.64 -49.04 -23.69
N SER A 40 -87.72 -49.97 -24.65
CA SER A 40 -87.94 -51.38 -24.37
C SER A 40 -86.76 -51.99 -23.61
N LEU A 41 -86.99 -53.06 -22.83
CA LEU A 41 -85.96 -53.74 -22.04
C LEU A 41 -84.68 -54.09 -22.86
N PRO A 42 -84.78 -54.55 -24.13
CA PRO A 42 -83.61 -54.74 -25.00
C PRO A 42 -82.83 -53.46 -25.30
N GLU A 43 -83.49 -52.32 -25.52
CA GLU A 43 -82.82 -51.05 -25.81
C GLU A 43 -82.01 -50.55 -24.61
N GLN A 44 -82.56 -50.71 -23.40
CA GLN A 44 -81.86 -50.35 -22.16
C GLN A 44 -80.63 -51.23 -21.91
N LEU A 45 -80.72 -52.52 -22.23
CA LEU A 45 -79.60 -53.46 -22.11
C LEU A 45 -78.50 -53.15 -23.11
N ILE A 46 -78.84 -52.86 -24.37
CA ILE A 46 -77.88 -52.49 -25.42
C ILE A 46 -77.19 -51.15 -25.08
N GLN A 47 -77.93 -50.16 -24.59
CA GLN A 47 -77.33 -48.89 -24.14
C GLN A 47 -76.37 -49.09 -22.95
N LYS A 48 -76.76 -49.91 -21.96
CA LYS A 48 -75.87 -50.27 -20.85
C LYS A 48 -74.62 -51.01 -21.32
N GLU A 49 -74.74 -51.92 -22.29
CA GLU A 49 -73.61 -52.64 -22.86
C GLU A 49 -72.61 -51.70 -23.53
N VAL A 50 -73.08 -50.72 -24.31
CA VAL A 50 -72.21 -49.72 -24.95
C VAL A 50 -71.47 -48.86 -23.92
N VAL A 51 -72.15 -48.45 -22.85
CA VAL A 51 -71.52 -47.70 -21.75
C VAL A 51 -70.44 -48.54 -21.07
N LEU A 52 -70.76 -49.80 -20.73
CA LEU A 52 -69.82 -50.72 -20.09
C LEU A 52 -68.63 -51.06 -21.00
N GLN A 53 -68.83 -51.20 -22.31
CA GLN A 53 -67.75 -51.45 -23.26
C GLN A 53 -66.82 -50.23 -23.42
N LYS A 54 -67.35 -49.00 -23.37
CA LYS A 54 -66.52 -47.79 -23.35
C LYS A 54 -65.70 -47.69 -22.07
N GLU A 55 -66.31 -47.91 -20.91
CA GLU A 55 -65.60 -47.95 -19.63
C GLU A 55 -64.52 -49.04 -19.63
N LEU A 56 -64.83 -50.23 -20.17
CA LEU A 56 -63.87 -51.31 -20.32
C LEU A 56 -62.71 -50.93 -21.23
N GLN A 57 -62.96 -50.26 -22.36
CA GLN A 57 -61.90 -49.80 -23.24
C GLN A 57 -61.01 -48.74 -22.59
N GLU A 58 -61.57 -47.80 -21.83
CA GLU A 58 -60.79 -46.83 -21.07
C GLU A 58 -59.95 -47.49 -19.98
N LEU A 59 -60.51 -48.47 -19.27
CA LEU A 59 -59.80 -49.26 -18.27
C LEU A 59 -58.70 -50.11 -18.90
N LEU A 60 -58.94 -50.75 -20.04
CA LEU A 60 -57.93 -51.51 -20.79
C LEU A 60 -56.85 -50.60 -21.38
N ALA A 61 -57.17 -49.37 -21.79
CA ALA A 61 -56.18 -48.40 -22.23
C ALA A 61 -55.29 -47.91 -21.07
N LYS A 62 -55.88 -47.70 -19.89
CA LYS A 62 -55.14 -47.45 -18.64
C LYS A 62 -54.26 -48.65 -18.30
N ASP A 63 -54.81 -49.87 -18.34
CA ASP A 63 -54.09 -51.10 -18.01
C ASP A 63 -52.93 -51.37 -18.99
N ARG A 64 -53.11 -51.16 -20.30
CA ARG A 64 -52.01 -51.22 -21.29
C ARG A 64 -50.89 -50.22 -21.00
N LYS A 65 -51.23 -49.04 -20.45
CA LYS A 65 -50.24 -48.04 -20.03
C LYS A 65 -49.47 -48.50 -18.78
N TYR A 66 -50.09 -49.28 -17.91
CA TYR A 66 -49.47 -49.87 -16.71
C TYR A 66 -48.76 -51.22 -16.98
N GLY A 67 -49.16 -51.95 -18.02
CA GLY A 67 -48.60 -53.25 -18.39
C GLY A 67 -47.20 -53.18 -19.03
N ASN A 68 -46.86 -52.06 -19.69
CA ASN A 68 -45.51 -51.84 -20.20
C ASN A 68 -44.65 -51.10 -19.16
N GLN A 69 -44.25 -51.85 -18.12
CA GLN A 69 -43.43 -51.35 -17.01
C GLN A 69 -42.13 -50.66 -17.49
N GLU A 70 -41.52 -51.15 -18.58
CA GLU A 70 -40.34 -50.53 -19.16
C GLU A 70 -40.60 -49.14 -19.73
N ALA A 71 -41.71 -48.96 -20.48
CA ALA A 71 -42.08 -47.66 -21.04
C ALA A 71 -42.35 -46.63 -19.92
N MET A 72 -43.06 -47.04 -18.87
CA MET A 72 -43.33 -46.19 -17.70
C MET A 72 -42.04 -45.79 -16.97
N LEU A 73 -41.12 -46.73 -16.76
CA LEU A 73 -39.81 -46.45 -16.15
C LEU A 73 -38.98 -45.49 -17.01
N ARG A 74 -39.01 -45.62 -18.34
CA ARG A 74 -38.34 -44.70 -19.26
C ARG A 74 -38.92 -43.29 -19.18
N GLU A 75 -40.25 -43.14 -19.16
CA GLU A 75 -40.91 -41.84 -19.00
C GLU A 75 -40.59 -41.20 -17.64
N MET A 76 -40.64 -41.97 -16.55
CA MET A 76 -40.26 -41.49 -15.21
C MET A 76 -38.79 -41.06 -15.16
N ARG A 77 -37.88 -41.82 -15.77
CA ARG A 77 -36.46 -41.44 -15.87
C ARG A 77 -36.27 -40.16 -16.70
N LYS A 78 -36.99 -40.02 -17.81
CA LYS A 78 -36.97 -38.81 -18.65
C LYS A 78 -37.46 -37.58 -17.89
N LYS A 79 -38.57 -37.71 -17.15
CA LYS A 79 -39.13 -36.65 -16.30
C LYS A 79 -38.17 -36.27 -15.16
N ARG A 80 -37.63 -37.25 -14.44
CA ARG A 80 -36.59 -37.02 -13.41
C ARG A 80 -35.34 -36.34 -13.98
N MET A 81 -34.91 -36.72 -15.18
CA MET A 81 -33.77 -36.10 -15.85
C MET A 81 -34.06 -34.64 -16.23
N GLN A 82 -35.27 -34.35 -16.73
CA GLN A 82 -35.70 -32.98 -17.03
C GLN A 82 -35.77 -32.12 -15.77
N GLU A 83 -36.37 -32.62 -14.69
CA GLU A 83 -36.42 -31.95 -13.38
C GLU A 83 -35.02 -31.72 -12.80
N ALA A 84 -34.13 -32.71 -12.91
CA ALA A 84 -32.73 -32.57 -12.48
C ALA A 84 -31.97 -31.54 -13.32
N LYS A 85 -32.18 -31.50 -14.65
CA LYS A 85 -31.60 -30.48 -15.54
C LYS A 85 -32.11 -29.08 -15.17
N ALA A 86 -33.41 -28.90 -14.97
CA ALA A 86 -34.01 -27.64 -14.54
C ALA A 86 -33.46 -27.18 -13.17
N LYS A 87 -33.38 -28.09 -12.18
CA LYS A 87 -32.75 -27.79 -10.87
C LYS A 87 -31.28 -27.40 -11.00
N ARG A 88 -30.51 -28.09 -11.86
CA ARG A 88 -29.11 -27.76 -12.13
C ARG A 88 -28.97 -26.39 -12.77
N GLU A 89 -29.86 -26.03 -13.69
CA GLU A 89 -29.86 -24.73 -14.35
C GLU A 89 -30.18 -23.58 -13.38
N VAL A 90 -31.21 -23.74 -12.54
CA VAL A 90 -31.53 -22.79 -11.46
C VAL A 90 -30.37 -22.64 -10.48
N THR A 91 -29.72 -23.76 -10.12
CA THR A 91 -28.54 -23.75 -9.24
C THR A 91 -27.35 -23.04 -9.89
N ARG A 92 -27.11 -23.27 -11.19
CA ARG A 92 -26.07 -22.60 -11.97
C ARG A 92 -26.30 -21.09 -11.99
N GLN A 93 -27.51 -20.64 -12.33
CA GLN A 93 -27.89 -19.22 -12.35
C GLN A 93 -27.74 -18.58 -10.96
N LYS A 94 -28.16 -19.25 -9.89
CA LYS A 94 -27.99 -18.77 -8.51
C LYS A 94 -26.52 -18.62 -8.11
N ASN A 95 -25.67 -19.59 -8.48
CA ASN A 95 -24.24 -19.53 -8.18
C ASN A 95 -23.52 -18.47 -9.00
N GLU A 96 -23.91 -18.28 -10.26
CA GLU A 96 -23.40 -17.23 -11.13
C GLU A 96 -23.77 -15.84 -10.58
N LYS A 97 -25.04 -15.64 -10.20
CA LYS A 97 -25.48 -14.40 -9.55
C LYS A 97 -24.73 -14.12 -8.26
N LYS A 98 -24.57 -15.12 -7.37
CA LYS A 98 -23.75 -14.99 -6.15
C LYS A 98 -22.30 -14.63 -6.44
N ARG A 99 -21.72 -15.19 -7.51
CA ARG A 99 -20.35 -14.89 -7.93
C ARG A 99 -20.23 -13.45 -8.42
N GLN A 100 -21.20 -12.97 -9.20
CA GLN A 100 -21.28 -11.58 -9.65
C GLN A 100 -21.45 -10.62 -8.46
N GLU A 101 -22.44 -10.83 -7.60
CA GLU A 101 -22.68 -10.03 -6.39
C GLU A 101 -21.43 -9.97 -5.49
N LYS A 102 -20.72 -11.09 -5.31
CA LYS A 102 -19.47 -11.13 -4.53
C LYS A 102 -18.35 -10.34 -5.22
N ALA A 103 -18.25 -10.40 -6.55
CA ALA A 103 -17.26 -9.65 -7.32
C ALA A 103 -17.54 -8.15 -7.31
N ASP A 104 -18.80 -7.74 -7.42
CA ASP A 104 -19.19 -6.32 -7.41
C ASP A 104 -19.02 -5.72 -6.01
N ARG A 105 -19.46 -6.42 -4.96
CA ARG A 105 -19.18 -6.03 -3.57
C ARG A 105 -17.67 -5.94 -3.29
N TRP A 106 -16.87 -6.83 -3.86
CA TRP A 106 -15.41 -6.77 -3.73
C TRP A 106 -14.83 -5.55 -4.44
N LYS A 107 -15.34 -5.15 -5.60
CA LYS A 107 -14.93 -3.92 -6.30
C LYS A 107 -15.30 -2.68 -5.50
N GLU A 108 -16.51 -2.60 -4.96
CA GLU A 108 -16.96 -1.49 -4.09
C GLU A 108 -16.04 -1.37 -2.87
N LEU A 109 -15.80 -2.47 -2.16
CA LEU A 109 -14.88 -2.50 -1.02
C LEU A 109 -13.46 -2.06 -1.39
N GLN A 110 -12.97 -2.40 -2.59
CA GLN A 110 -11.66 -1.96 -3.06
C GLN A 110 -11.59 -0.48 -3.43
N GLN A 111 -12.72 0.18 -3.68
CA GLN A 111 -12.80 1.62 -3.95
C GLN A 111 -12.83 2.43 -2.65
N GLU A 112 -13.44 1.87 -1.60
CA GLU A 112 -13.63 2.57 -0.33
C GLU A 112 -12.54 2.27 0.71
N GLN A 113 -11.99 1.05 0.69
CA GLN A 113 -11.11 0.56 1.75
C GLN A 113 -9.79 0.01 1.22
N ILE A 114 -8.72 0.23 2.00
CA ILE A 114 -7.44 -0.43 1.77
C ILE A 114 -7.39 -1.71 2.61
N ILE A 115 -7.74 -2.83 2.01
CA ILE A 115 -7.73 -4.14 2.67
C ILE A 115 -6.32 -4.78 2.60
N TYR A 116 -5.58 -4.50 1.53
CA TYR A 116 -4.30 -5.14 1.26
C TYR A 116 -3.30 -4.18 0.62
N LEU A 117 -2.12 -4.08 1.23
CA LEU A 117 -0.95 -3.34 0.72
C LEU A 117 0.28 -4.23 0.51
N GLY A 118 0.20 -5.53 0.81
CA GLY A 118 1.31 -6.47 0.74
C GLY A 118 1.37 -7.41 1.96
N GLU A 119 1.98 -8.57 1.77
CA GLU A 119 1.96 -9.71 2.72
C GLU A 119 2.39 -9.32 4.15
N ASN A 120 3.44 -8.50 4.28
CA ASN A 120 4.04 -8.16 5.58
C ASN A 120 3.57 -6.81 6.18
N VAL A 121 2.68 -6.09 5.49
CA VAL A 121 2.29 -4.72 5.86
C VAL A 121 0.77 -4.54 5.97
N SER A 122 -0.03 -5.55 5.59
CA SER A 122 -1.49 -5.44 5.61
C SER A 122 -2.12 -5.75 6.96
N LYS A 123 -1.35 -6.23 7.93
CA LYS A 123 -1.85 -6.52 9.28
C LYS A 123 -2.30 -5.21 9.95
N GLY A 124 -3.55 -5.16 10.39
CA GLY A 124 -4.10 -4.02 11.12
C GLY A 124 -4.68 -2.90 10.27
N LEU A 125 -4.73 -3.03 8.94
CA LEU A 125 -5.33 -2.00 8.05
C LEU A 125 -6.83 -1.74 8.29
N HIS A 126 -7.52 -2.64 9.00
CA HIS A 126 -8.91 -2.48 9.44
C HIS A 126 -9.04 -1.54 10.66
N GLN A 127 -7.95 -1.20 11.33
CA GLN A 127 -7.95 -0.32 12.49
C GLN A 127 -7.80 1.13 12.01
N ILE A 128 -8.93 1.81 11.90
CA ILE A 128 -9.03 3.15 11.30
C ILE A 128 -9.06 4.25 12.37
N GLN A 129 -9.33 3.89 13.62
CA GLN A 129 -9.45 4.84 14.73
C GLN A 129 -8.10 5.48 15.07
N SER A 130 -8.03 6.80 14.95
CA SER A 130 -6.89 7.62 15.39
C SER A 130 -7.13 8.14 16.81
N ASP A 131 -6.04 8.39 17.54
CA ASP A 131 -6.03 9.05 18.85
C ASP A 131 -6.07 10.57 18.63
N THR A 132 -7.28 11.14 18.69
CA THR A 132 -7.52 12.55 18.40
C THR A 132 -6.89 13.47 19.43
N GLU A 133 -6.86 13.07 20.72
CA GLU A 133 -6.25 13.85 21.80
C GLU A 133 -4.75 14.09 21.54
N LYS A 134 -4.02 13.03 21.17
CA LYS A 134 -2.59 13.16 20.81
C LYS A 134 -2.39 14.01 19.57
N LEU A 135 -3.23 13.85 18.55
CA LEU A 135 -3.14 14.65 17.33
C LEU A 135 -3.35 16.13 17.63
N HIS A 136 -4.32 16.48 18.48
CA HIS A 136 -4.54 17.85 18.93
C HIS A 136 -3.38 18.38 19.78
N GLN A 137 -2.79 17.55 20.66
CA GLN A 137 -1.62 17.93 21.46
C GLN A 137 -0.44 18.37 20.58
N PHE A 138 -0.24 17.72 19.44
CA PHE A 138 0.82 18.05 18.48
C PHE A 138 0.36 19.03 17.37
N SER A 139 -0.86 19.58 17.45
CA SER A 139 -1.45 20.44 16.42
C SER A 139 -1.43 19.82 15.01
N LEU A 140 -1.64 18.50 14.95
CA LEU A 140 -1.63 17.69 13.74
C LEU A 140 -3.04 17.57 13.13
N PRO A 141 -3.14 17.41 11.79
CA PRO A 141 -4.42 17.21 11.14
C PRO A 141 -5.03 15.87 11.54
N VAL A 142 -6.32 15.90 11.85
CA VAL A 142 -7.13 14.73 12.19
C VAL A 142 -7.80 14.17 10.92
N PHE A 143 -7.64 12.87 10.75
CA PHE A 143 -8.26 12.10 9.67
C PHE A 143 -9.08 10.96 10.25
N GLU A 144 -10.36 10.89 9.90
CA GLU A 144 -11.25 9.81 10.36
C GLU A 144 -10.91 8.49 9.68
N ASN A 145 -10.59 8.56 8.39
CA ASN A 145 -10.26 7.41 7.57
C ASN A 145 -9.40 7.83 6.37
N ILE A 146 -9.00 6.85 5.55
CA ILE A 146 -8.16 7.10 4.38
C ILE A 146 -8.85 7.93 3.27
N LEU A 147 -10.19 7.88 3.18
CA LEU A 147 -10.95 8.70 2.23
C LEU A 147 -10.99 10.16 2.67
N ASP A 148 -11.19 10.42 3.96
CA ASP A 148 -11.09 11.76 4.55
C ASP A 148 -9.67 12.33 4.36
N PHE A 149 -8.64 11.51 4.59
CA PHE A 149 -7.27 11.87 4.23
C PHE A 149 -7.12 12.19 2.73
N SER A 150 -7.69 11.37 1.83
CA SER A 150 -7.64 11.58 0.39
C SER A 150 -8.26 12.92 -0.02
N GLN A 151 -9.42 13.27 0.53
CA GLN A 151 -10.12 14.53 0.27
C GLN A 151 -9.32 15.73 0.78
N LYS A 152 -8.85 15.70 2.02
CA LYS A 152 -8.12 16.81 2.66
C LYS A 152 -6.71 17.02 2.10
N SER A 153 -6.03 15.95 1.68
CA SER A 153 -4.67 16.02 1.14
C SER A 153 -4.61 16.31 -0.36
N GLY A 154 -5.72 16.11 -1.08
CA GLY A 154 -5.79 16.24 -2.54
C GLY A 154 -5.20 15.06 -3.33
N PHE A 155 -4.69 14.03 -2.65
CA PHE A 155 -4.23 12.81 -3.31
C PHE A 155 -5.40 11.86 -3.53
N SER A 156 -5.62 11.38 -4.74
CA SER A 156 -6.71 10.42 -4.99
C SER A 156 -6.46 9.09 -4.26
N PHE A 157 -7.53 8.44 -3.80
CA PHE A 157 -7.44 7.13 -3.15
C PHE A 157 -6.64 6.11 -3.97
N SER A 158 -6.85 6.08 -5.29
CA SER A 158 -6.10 5.23 -6.22
C SER A 158 -4.60 5.53 -6.25
N GLN A 159 -4.21 6.80 -6.16
CA GLN A 159 -2.80 7.21 -6.09
C GLN A 159 -2.17 6.81 -4.76
N ILE A 160 -2.87 7.04 -3.64
CA ILE A 160 -2.42 6.63 -2.30
C ILE A 160 -2.17 5.13 -2.27
N ARG A 161 -3.17 4.34 -2.70
CA ARG A 161 -3.08 2.88 -2.77
C ARG A 161 -1.92 2.45 -3.65
N TYR A 162 -1.77 3.04 -4.84
CA TYR A 162 -0.70 2.72 -5.78
C TYR A 162 0.70 2.97 -5.20
N LEU A 163 0.92 4.12 -4.54
CA LEU A 163 2.22 4.49 -3.98
C LEU A 163 2.56 3.73 -2.70
N ALA A 164 1.56 3.41 -1.88
CA ALA A 164 1.76 2.65 -0.65
C ALA A 164 1.90 1.14 -0.88
N PHE A 165 1.49 0.61 -2.04
CA PHE A 165 1.49 -0.82 -2.29
C PHE A 165 2.91 -1.41 -2.29
N ASN A 166 3.17 -2.33 -1.36
CA ASN A 166 4.45 -3.00 -1.20
C ASN A 166 4.51 -4.26 -2.06
N ARG A 167 5.21 -4.17 -3.20
CA ARG A 167 5.48 -5.30 -4.11
C ARG A 167 6.90 -5.78 -3.93
N ASN A 168 7.12 -7.10 -3.86
CA ASN A 168 8.48 -7.64 -3.85
C ASN A 168 9.14 -7.57 -5.25
N VAL A 169 8.33 -7.66 -6.31
CA VAL A 169 8.78 -7.56 -7.70
C VAL A 169 7.83 -6.61 -8.44
N SER A 170 8.39 -5.66 -9.18
CA SER A 170 7.62 -4.66 -9.95
C SER A 170 8.35 -4.27 -11.22
N GLU A 171 7.65 -4.01 -12.31
CA GLU A 171 8.24 -3.40 -13.52
C GLU A 171 8.50 -1.89 -13.36
N LYS A 172 7.92 -1.29 -12.31
CA LYS A 172 7.99 0.16 -12.06
C LYS A 172 8.56 0.42 -10.67
N SER A 173 9.60 1.27 -10.61
CA SER A 173 10.10 1.86 -9.38
C SER A 173 9.54 3.26 -9.15
N HIS A 174 9.32 3.62 -7.88
CA HIS A 174 8.93 4.98 -7.47
C HIS A 174 10.14 5.91 -7.21
N TYR A 175 11.36 5.39 -7.32
CA TYR A 175 12.60 6.14 -7.11
C TYR A 175 13.48 6.08 -8.36
N HIS A 176 14.26 7.15 -8.56
CA HIS A 176 15.42 7.17 -9.43
C HIS A 176 16.67 6.99 -8.56
N THR A 177 17.47 5.97 -8.85
CA THR A 177 18.70 5.69 -8.11
C THR A 177 19.93 6.10 -8.91
N PHE A 178 20.85 6.81 -8.27
CA PHE A 178 22.14 7.19 -8.87
C PHE A 178 23.23 7.20 -7.81
N GLU A 179 24.48 7.15 -8.23
CA GLU A 179 25.62 7.11 -7.32
C GLU A 179 26.37 8.45 -7.30
N VAL A 180 26.81 8.86 -6.11
CA VAL A 180 27.65 10.05 -5.91
C VAL A 180 28.91 9.66 -5.17
N SER A 181 30.08 10.13 -5.60
CA SER A 181 31.34 9.87 -4.92
C SER A 181 31.35 10.47 -3.50
N LYS A 182 31.75 9.68 -2.50
CA LYS A 182 31.98 10.19 -1.13
C LYS A 182 33.30 10.96 -1.08
N LYS A 183 33.40 11.93 -0.17
CA LYS A 183 34.64 12.68 0.10
C LYS A 183 35.76 11.77 0.66
N SER A 184 35.38 10.73 1.41
CA SER A 184 36.28 9.75 2.03
C SER A 184 36.66 8.59 1.10
N GLY A 185 36.26 8.62 -0.17
CA GLY A 185 36.36 7.47 -1.08
C GLY A 185 35.11 6.58 -1.08
N GLY A 186 34.93 5.84 -2.18
CA GLY A 186 33.73 5.03 -2.44
C GLY A 186 32.53 5.81 -3.00
N LYS A 187 31.39 5.14 -3.09
CA LYS A 187 30.15 5.67 -3.68
C LYS A 187 28.99 5.68 -2.69
N ARG A 188 28.10 6.65 -2.82
CA ARG A 188 26.84 6.77 -2.09
C ARG A 188 25.69 6.62 -3.07
N LYS A 189 24.88 5.58 -2.89
CA LYS A 189 23.64 5.39 -3.64
C LYS A 189 22.58 6.34 -3.09
N ILE A 190 22.09 7.24 -3.93
CA ILE A 190 20.99 8.17 -3.65
C ILE A 190 19.74 7.64 -4.33
N SER A 191 18.61 7.65 -3.61
CA SER A 191 17.29 7.31 -4.12
C SER A 191 16.41 8.56 -4.11
N ALA A 192 16.32 9.24 -5.24
CA ALA A 192 15.45 10.40 -5.39
C ALA A 192 14.01 9.96 -5.75
N PRO A 193 12.98 10.37 -4.99
CA PRO A 193 11.60 10.01 -5.29
C PRO A 193 11.14 10.66 -6.60
N LYS A 194 10.35 9.90 -7.39
CA LYS A 194 9.64 10.44 -8.56
C LYS A 194 8.60 11.47 -8.15
N THR A 195 8.21 12.34 -9.07
CA THR A 195 7.35 13.51 -8.83
C THR A 195 6.13 13.22 -7.95
N LYS A 196 5.32 12.21 -8.29
CA LYS A 196 4.11 11.88 -7.50
C LYS A 196 4.42 11.49 -6.06
N LEU A 197 5.47 10.68 -5.86
CA LEU A 197 5.89 10.26 -4.52
C LEU A 197 6.53 11.44 -3.76
N LYS A 198 7.33 12.26 -4.45
CA LYS A 198 7.97 13.45 -3.89
C LYS A 198 6.94 14.43 -3.34
N LEU A 199 5.88 14.71 -4.11
CA LEU A 199 4.78 15.59 -3.68
C LEU A 199 4.11 15.08 -2.42
N PHE A 200 3.84 13.77 -2.34
CA PHE A 200 3.27 13.17 -1.12
C PHE A 200 4.23 13.33 0.08
N GLN A 201 5.50 13.00 -0.11
CA GLN A 201 6.50 13.13 0.96
C GLN A 201 6.69 14.59 1.41
N GLN A 202 6.58 15.57 0.49
CA GLN A 202 6.57 17.00 0.84
C GLN A 202 5.33 17.38 1.63
N TRP A 203 4.15 16.91 1.22
CA TRP A 203 2.92 17.14 1.97
C TRP A 203 3.02 16.62 3.41
N ILE A 204 3.56 15.40 3.61
CA ILE A 204 3.81 14.83 4.94
C ILE A 204 4.81 15.70 5.72
N LEU A 205 5.88 16.15 5.07
CA LEU A 205 6.88 17.01 5.69
C LEU A 205 6.24 18.30 6.22
N GLU A 206 5.47 19.00 5.39
CA GLU A 206 4.91 20.32 5.71
C GLU A 206 3.73 20.24 6.69
N ASN A 207 2.84 19.26 6.52
CA ASN A 207 1.59 19.19 7.29
C ASN A 207 1.69 18.36 8.57
N ILE A 208 2.71 17.50 8.68
CA ILE A 208 2.87 16.61 9.83
C ILE A 208 4.22 16.84 10.50
N LEU A 209 5.33 16.60 9.79
CA LEU A 209 6.64 16.48 10.44
C LEU A 209 7.19 17.84 10.93
N ASN A 210 7.05 18.90 10.14
CA ASN A 210 7.54 20.24 10.49
C ASN A 210 6.73 20.92 11.61
N ARG A 211 5.54 20.39 11.93
CA ARG A 211 4.73 20.89 13.06
C ARG A 211 5.26 20.43 14.41
N ILE A 212 6.09 19.38 14.42
CA ILE A 212 6.62 18.78 15.62
C ILE A 212 8.05 19.25 15.83
N SER A 213 8.33 19.84 17.00
CA SER A 213 9.67 20.30 17.32
C SER A 213 10.67 19.14 17.40
N ALA A 214 11.77 19.24 16.65
CA ALA A 214 12.89 18.30 16.73
C ALA A 214 13.71 18.44 18.03
N GLY A 215 13.49 19.50 18.80
CA GLY A 215 14.26 19.84 19.99
C GLY A 215 15.42 20.80 19.72
N GLU A 216 15.89 21.47 20.78
CA GLU A 216 16.85 22.56 20.66
C GLU A 216 18.25 22.13 20.23
N VAL A 217 18.68 20.94 20.62
CA VAL A 217 20.03 20.42 20.33
C VAL A 217 20.18 19.90 18.89
N VAL A 218 19.09 19.84 18.13
CA VAL A 218 19.09 19.36 16.74
C VAL A 218 19.17 20.55 15.80
N HIS A 219 20.19 20.54 14.95
CA HIS A 219 20.45 21.61 13.97
C HIS A 219 20.40 21.12 12.53
N GLY A 220 20.60 19.82 12.31
CA GLY A 220 20.47 19.22 10.98
C GLY A 220 19.03 19.25 10.50
N PHE A 221 18.80 19.69 9.27
CA PHE A 221 17.50 19.64 8.58
C PHE A 221 16.33 20.28 9.35
N THR A 222 16.64 21.27 10.19
CA THR A 222 15.64 21.97 11.00
C THR A 222 15.49 23.40 10.48
N PRO A 223 14.26 23.91 10.29
CA PRO A 223 14.04 25.29 9.87
C PRO A 223 14.81 26.28 10.76
N ASN A 224 15.37 27.33 10.15
CA ASN A 224 16.14 28.37 10.83
C ASN A 224 17.40 27.89 11.58
N LYS A 225 17.85 26.66 11.34
CA LYS A 225 19.11 26.12 11.86
C LYS A 225 20.08 25.86 10.71
N SER A 226 21.38 25.95 10.99
CA SER A 226 22.44 25.81 9.99
C SER A 226 23.66 25.15 10.61
N ILE A 227 24.66 24.88 9.78
CA ILE A 227 25.96 24.40 10.28
C ILE A 227 26.64 25.44 11.19
N VAL A 228 26.32 26.73 11.02
CA VAL A 228 26.83 27.82 11.87
C VAL A 228 26.16 27.77 13.23
N THR A 229 24.84 27.62 13.29
CA THR A 229 24.15 27.51 14.59
C THR A 229 24.52 26.22 15.31
N ASN A 230 24.86 25.14 14.57
CA ASN A 230 25.39 23.91 15.16
C ASN A 230 26.79 24.10 15.75
N ALA A 231 27.65 24.87 15.08
CA ALA A 231 29.02 25.11 15.50
C ALA A 231 29.13 26.10 16.68
N ALA A 232 28.22 27.08 16.78
CA ALA A 232 28.28 28.16 17.76
C ALA A 232 28.39 27.70 19.24
N PRO A 233 27.65 26.67 19.71
CA PRO A 233 27.77 26.18 21.09
C PRO A 233 29.15 25.60 21.46
N HIS A 234 29.96 25.28 20.45
CA HIS A 234 31.29 24.66 20.60
C HIS A 234 32.43 25.67 20.41
N LEU A 235 32.11 26.95 20.21
CA LEU A 235 33.08 28.01 19.99
C LEU A 235 33.97 28.21 21.23
N GLY A 236 35.28 28.25 21.02
CA GLY A 236 36.26 28.57 22.07
C GLY A 236 36.49 27.45 23.09
N LYS A 237 35.89 26.28 22.91
CA LYS A 237 35.96 25.17 23.86
C LYS A 237 37.32 24.47 23.80
N ASP A 238 37.84 24.07 24.97
CA ASP A 238 39.16 23.44 25.05
C ASP A 238 39.20 22.06 24.35
N ILE A 239 38.04 21.39 24.29
CA ILE A 239 37.89 20.06 23.70
C ILE A 239 36.60 19.99 22.90
N VAL A 240 36.67 19.45 21.68
CA VAL A 240 35.54 19.14 20.80
C VAL A 240 35.63 17.69 20.36
N ILE A 241 34.53 16.96 20.46
CA ILE A 241 34.42 15.53 20.12
C ILE A 241 33.32 15.38 19.08
N ASN A 242 33.66 14.81 17.92
CA ASN A 242 32.69 14.47 16.89
C ASN A 242 32.56 12.95 16.78
N ILE A 243 31.31 12.49 16.65
CA ILE A 243 30.96 11.08 16.48
C ILE A 243 29.93 10.98 15.36
N ASP A 244 30.27 10.27 14.29
CA ASP A 244 29.39 10.03 13.14
C ASP A 244 28.65 8.69 13.31
N LEU A 245 27.35 8.67 13.01
CA LEU A 245 26.55 7.46 13.00
C LEU A 245 26.63 6.75 11.64
N GLN A 246 26.99 5.47 11.66
CA GLN A 246 27.06 4.65 10.46
C GLN A 246 25.65 4.40 9.89
N ASP A 247 25.52 4.58 8.56
CA ASP A 247 24.31 4.27 7.79
C ASP A 247 23.03 4.80 8.44
N PHE A 248 23.09 6.05 8.92
CA PHE A 248 22.02 6.66 9.73
C PHE A 248 20.62 6.51 9.12
N PHE A 249 20.41 6.91 7.86
CA PHE A 249 19.10 6.75 7.21
C PHE A 249 18.74 5.27 6.98
N PRO A 250 19.60 4.42 6.37
CA PRO A 250 19.32 2.98 6.23
C PRO A 250 19.04 2.22 7.54
N SER A 251 19.62 2.65 8.66
CA SER A 251 19.38 2.03 9.97
C SER A 251 17.96 2.24 10.52
N ILE A 252 17.20 3.16 9.93
CA ILE A 252 15.83 3.47 10.33
C ILE A 252 14.85 2.70 9.44
N CYS A 253 14.34 1.59 9.97
CA CYS A 253 13.46 0.68 9.26
C CYS A 253 11.97 1.11 9.25
N TYR A 254 11.19 0.54 8.34
CA TYR A 254 9.75 0.76 8.19
C TYR A 254 8.97 0.62 9.50
N LYS A 255 9.31 -0.38 10.34
CA LYS A 255 8.62 -0.59 11.62
C LYS A 255 8.79 0.60 12.56
N ARG A 256 9.99 1.21 12.61
CA ARG A 256 10.27 2.43 13.40
C ARG A 256 9.50 3.64 12.85
N VAL A 257 9.45 3.79 11.53
CA VAL A 257 8.71 4.88 10.88
C VAL A 257 7.20 4.74 11.09
N LYS A 258 6.66 3.52 11.00
CA LYS A 258 5.24 3.25 11.32
C LYS A 258 4.94 3.60 12.78
N GLY A 259 5.76 3.09 13.70
CA GLY A 259 5.62 3.37 15.12
C GLY A 259 5.73 4.86 15.48
N LEU A 260 6.50 5.64 14.71
CA LEU A 260 6.55 7.10 14.84
C LEU A 260 5.18 7.73 14.57
N PHE A 261 4.57 7.41 13.42
CA PHE A 261 3.24 7.96 13.07
C PHE A 261 2.16 7.49 14.04
N SER A 262 2.22 6.24 14.50
CA SER A 262 1.30 5.74 15.53
C SER A 262 1.48 6.49 16.85
N LYS A 263 2.72 6.83 17.22
CA LYS A 263 3.02 7.62 18.43
C LYS A 263 2.47 9.05 18.34
N PHE A 264 2.38 9.62 17.14
CA PHE A 264 1.73 10.92 16.93
C PHE A 264 0.21 10.85 17.11
N GLY A 265 -0.38 9.65 17.07
CA GLY A 265 -1.81 9.42 17.25
C GLY A 265 -2.54 8.97 15.99
N TYR A 266 -1.85 8.78 14.86
CA TYR A 266 -2.50 8.25 13.66
C TYR A 266 -2.87 6.77 13.83
N SER A 267 -4.00 6.39 13.25
CA SER A 267 -4.46 5.00 13.19
C SER A 267 -3.43 4.06 12.55
N GLU A 268 -3.57 2.76 12.79
CA GLU A 268 -2.67 1.74 12.21
C GLU A 268 -2.71 1.77 10.68
N GLN A 269 -3.89 2.02 10.08
CA GLN A 269 -4.03 2.17 8.63
C GLN A 269 -3.22 3.36 8.10
N LEU A 270 -3.39 4.55 8.67
CA LEU A 270 -2.71 5.77 8.23
C LEU A 270 -1.20 5.69 8.50
N SER A 271 -0.81 5.20 9.68
CA SER A 271 0.59 4.99 10.05
C SER A 271 1.30 4.05 9.07
N THR A 272 0.62 2.98 8.66
CA THR A 272 1.12 2.03 7.66
C THR A 272 1.32 2.69 6.30
N VAL A 273 0.32 3.45 5.83
CA VAL A 273 0.38 4.16 4.54
C VAL A 273 1.51 5.18 4.54
N PHE A 274 1.60 6.04 5.56
CA PHE A 274 2.65 7.06 5.65
C PHE A 274 4.04 6.43 5.74
N ALA A 275 4.20 5.35 6.52
CA ALA A 275 5.48 4.65 6.61
C ALA A 275 5.88 3.97 5.29
N LEU A 276 4.93 3.38 4.55
CA LEU A 276 5.19 2.81 3.22
C LEU A 276 5.64 3.88 2.21
N ILE A 277 4.98 5.03 2.23
CA ILE A 277 5.30 6.17 1.37
C ILE A 277 6.68 6.75 1.69
N CYS A 278 7.04 6.85 2.97
CA CYS A 278 8.28 7.47 3.41
C CYS A 278 9.50 6.53 3.43
N THR A 279 9.30 5.23 3.19
CA THR A 279 10.39 4.24 3.15
C THR A 279 10.53 3.60 1.78
N GLN A 280 11.64 2.92 1.54
CA GLN A 280 11.86 2.07 0.37
C GLN A 280 12.60 0.80 0.79
N ALA A 281 12.52 -0.26 0.00
CA ALA A 281 13.44 -1.41 0.13
C ALA A 281 14.71 -1.16 -0.69
N HIS A 282 15.76 -1.95 -0.44
CA HIS A 282 16.84 -2.03 -1.41
C HIS A 282 16.29 -2.69 -2.67
N THR A 283 16.53 -2.07 -3.81
CA THR A 283 16.02 -2.56 -5.09
C THR A 283 17.18 -2.84 -6.03
N GLU A 284 17.18 -4.05 -6.57
CA GLU A 284 18.03 -4.46 -7.68
C GLU A 284 17.25 -4.46 -8.98
N GLU A 285 17.92 -4.03 -10.04
CA GLU A 285 17.37 -4.03 -11.39
C GLU A 285 17.76 -5.34 -12.07
N VAL A 286 16.78 -6.11 -12.52
CA VAL A 286 16.97 -7.40 -13.19
C VAL A 286 16.27 -7.35 -14.53
N LEU A 287 16.98 -7.72 -15.61
CA LEU A 287 16.39 -7.88 -16.94
C LEU A 287 16.05 -9.35 -17.14
N LEU A 288 14.78 -9.67 -17.37
CA LEU A 288 14.31 -11.02 -17.66
C LEU A 288 13.37 -10.95 -18.87
N ASP A 289 13.63 -11.77 -19.90
CA ASP A 289 12.83 -11.83 -21.13
C ASP A 289 12.60 -10.46 -21.80
N GLY A 290 13.61 -9.59 -21.76
CA GLY A 290 13.54 -8.23 -22.31
C GLY A 290 12.75 -7.23 -21.45
N VAL A 291 12.19 -7.65 -20.30
CA VAL A 291 11.46 -6.80 -19.37
C VAL A 291 12.32 -6.46 -18.17
N LYS A 292 12.38 -5.16 -17.83
CA LYS A 292 13.12 -4.66 -16.67
C LYS A 292 12.27 -4.76 -15.41
N TYR A 293 12.73 -5.55 -14.46
CA TYR A 293 12.14 -5.73 -13.14
C TYR A 293 12.97 -5.06 -12.05
N PHE A 294 12.26 -4.64 -11.01
CA PHE A 294 12.78 -4.07 -9.78
C PHE A 294 12.45 -5.02 -8.64
N VAL A 295 13.47 -5.72 -8.15
CA VAL A 295 13.33 -6.75 -7.11
C VAL A 295 13.75 -6.19 -5.77
N HIS A 296 12.85 -6.23 -4.80
CA HIS A 296 13.11 -5.80 -3.43
C HIS A 296 13.96 -6.83 -2.68
N LYS A 297 14.97 -6.35 -1.97
CA LYS A 297 15.80 -7.13 -1.06
C LYS A 297 15.78 -6.52 0.34
N GLY A 298 15.62 -7.39 1.34
CA GLY A 298 15.66 -7.02 2.75
C GLY A 298 14.48 -6.16 3.21
N GLU A 299 14.63 -5.54 4.38
CA GLU A 299 13.62 -4.67 4.96
C GLU A 299 13.62 -3.27 4.32
N ARG A 300 12.50 -2.57 4.46
CA ARG A 300 12.36 -1.17 4.04
C ARG A 300 13.03 -0.23 5.05
N PHE A 301 13.64 0.85 4.56
CA PHE A 301 14.36 1.86 5.33
C PHE A 301 14.12 3.28 4.78
N LEU A 302 14.64 4.31 5.46
CA LEU A 302 14.57 5.69 4.98
C LEU A 302 15.52 5.95 3.78
N PRO A 303 15.00 6.34 2.61
CA PRO A 303 15.83 6.67 1.44
C PRO A 303 16.67 7.93 1.65
N GLN A 304 17.92 7.90 1.20
CA GLN A 304 18.71 9.12 1.00
C GLN A 304 18.23 9.82 -0.28
N GLY A 305 17.53 10.95 -0.13
CA GLY A 305 16.99 11.72 -1.26
C GLY A 305 15.49 12.07 -1.13
N SER A 306 14.79 11.45 -0.18
CA SER A 306 13.40 11.84 0.13
C SER A 306 13.35 13.15 0.93
N PRO A 307 12.42 14.07 0.63
CA PRO A 307 12.21 15.28 1.41
C PRO A 307 11.74 14.99 2.85
N ALA A 308 11.02 13.89 3.11
CA ALA A 308 10.51 13.56 4.44
C ALA A 308 11.55 12.87 5.34
N SER A 309 12.48 12.10 4.74
CA SER A 309 13.45 11.29 5.50
C SER A 309 14.27 12.09 6.53
N PRO A 310 14.78 13.29 6.22
CA PRO A 310 15.46 14.14 7.19
C PRO A 310 14.65 14.42 8.47
N ALA A 311 13.41 14.89 8.34
CA ALA A 311 12.57 15.22 9.49
C ALA A 311 12.17 13.97 10.28
N ILE A 312 11.84 12.86 9.60
CA ILE A 312 11.55 11.57 10.26
C ILE A 312 12.75 11.10 11.08
N SER A 313 13.96 11.20 10.52
CA SER A 313 15.18 10.77 11.21
C SER A 313 15.44 11.58 12.48
N ASN A 314 15.15 12.89 12.46
CA ASN A 314 15.22 13.74 13.64
C ASN A 314 14.19 13.35 14.70
N SER A 315 12.93 13.12 14.31
CA SER A 315 11.89 12.70 15.27
C SER A 315 12.19 11.34 15.90
N ILE A 316 12.78 10.40 15.15
CA ILE A 316 13.18 9.09 15.67
C ILE A 316 14.38 9.18 16.61
N ALA A 317 15.33 10.06 16.31
CA ALA A 317 16.49 10.31 17.17
C ALA A 317 16.16 11.15 18.42
N TYR A 318 14.94 11.65 18.59
CA TYR A 318 14.57 12.50 19.73
C TYR A 318 14.93 11.89 21.11
N LYS A 319 14.66 10.58 21.30
CA LYS A 319 14.99 9.89 22.56
C LYS A 319 16.50 9.76 22.76
N LEU A 320 17.24 9.49 21.68
CA LEU A 320 18.70 9.50 21.67
C LEU A 320 19.22 10.87 22.13
N ASP A 321 18.72 11.95 21.53
CA ASP A 321 19.13 13.32 21.86
C ASP A 321 18.87 13.69 23.31
N LYS A 322 17.69 13.36 23.85
CA LYS A 322 17.37 13.65 25.26
C LYS A 322 18.32 12.94 26.21
N ARG A 323 18.65 11.67 25.95
CA ARG A 323 19.59 10.89 26.76
C ARG A 323 21.02 11.44 26.66
N LEU A 324 21.47 11.77 25.44
CA LEU A 324 22.80 12.33 25.21
C LEU A 324 22.96 13.74 25.78
N GLN A 325 21.95 14.60 25.65
CA GLN A 325 21.94 15.93 26.24
C GLN A 325 22.03 15.85 27.77
N GLY A 326 21.24 14.97 28.41
CA GLY A 326 21.31 14.76 29.86
C GLY A 326 22.67 14.23 30.31
N LEU A 327 23.25 13.29 29.56
CA LEU A 327 24.60 12.75 29.80
C LEU A 327 25.68 13.84 29.67
N ALA A 328 25.61 14.64 28.61
CA ALA A 328 26.54 15.73 28.35
C ALA A 328 26.49 16.75 29.49
N LYS A 329 25.29 17.19 29.89
CA LYS A 329 25.09 18.10 31.03
C LYS A 329 25.70 17.53 32.32
N LYS A 330 25.50 16.24 32.61
CA LYS A 330 26.04 15.58 33.80
C LYS A 330 27.57 15.61 33.87
N PHE A 331 28.25 15.52 32.73
CA PHE A 331 29.71 15.51 32.65
C PHE A 331 30.34 16.85 32.27
N GLY A 332 29.54 17.92 32.18
CA GLY A 332 30.02 19.26 31.85
C GLY A 332 30.34 19.48 30.37
N PHE A 333 29.61 18.82 29.47
CA PHE A 333 29.72 18.97 28.02
C PHE A 333 28.48 19.66 27.44
N ALA A 334 28.69 20.51 26.44
CA ALA A 334 27.64 20.92 25.49
C ALA A 334 27.44 19.80 24.45
N TYR A 335 26.22 19.67 23.94
CA TYR A 335 25.86 18.67 22.93
C TYR A 335 24.99 19.31 21.84
N THR A 336 25.34 19.04 20.59
CA THR A 336 24.49 19.32 19.42
C THR A 336 24.53 18.15 18.44
N ARG A 337 23.51 18.06 17.59
CA ARG A 337 23.43 17.07 16.52
C ARG A 337 23.09 17.71 15.18
N TYR A 338 23.88 17.41 14.16
CA TYR A 338 23.60 17.74 12.78
C TYR A 338 23.47 16.48 11.95
N ALA A 339 22.23 16.06 11.69
CA ALA A 339 21.93 14.78 11.03
C ALA A 339 22.52 13.59 11.81
N ASP A 340 23.49 12.91 11.21
CA ASP A 340 24.26 11.78 11.73
C ASP A 340 25.52 12.19 12.54
N ASP A 341 25.93 13.46 12.48
CA ASP A 341 27.09 14.00 13.21
C ASP A 341 26.67 14.48 14.61
N LEU A 342 27.22 13.84 15.63
CA LEU A 342 27.04 14.17 17.04
C LEU A 342 28.26 14.97 17.51
N THR A 343 28.05 16.18 18.03
CA THR A 343 29.14 17.03 18.52
C THR A 343 29.02 17.25 20.02
N PHE A 344 30.09 16.99 20.75
CA PHE A 344 30.24 17.32 22.15
C PHE A 344 31.39 18.30 22.34
N SER A 345 31.30 19.20 23.30
CA SER A 345 32.44 20.05 23.65
C SER A 345 32.46 20.42 25.12
N ALA A 346 33.64 20.68 25.66
CA ALA A 346 33.76 21.13 27.03
C ALA A 346 35.00 22.02 27.23
N ASP A 347 34.99 22.72 28.36
CA ASP A 347 36.13 23.45 28.89
C ASP A 347 37.12 22.47 29.56
N ARG A 348 38.33 22.94 29.85
CA ARG A 348 39.45 22.12 30.34
C ARG A 348 39.12 21.25 31.55
N ASP A 349 38.30 21.74 32.47
CA ASP A 349 38.00 21.05 33.74
C ASP A 349 37.21 19.74 33.54
N SER A 350 36.46 19.65 32.44
CA SER A 350 35.66 18.47 32.10
C SER A 350 36.44 17.41 31.31
N GLU A 351 37.72 17.66 30.97
CA GLU A 351 38.54 16.77 30.16
C GLU A 351 38.65 15.34 30.75
N GLN A 352 38.80 15.25 32.06
CA GLN A 352 38.87 13.99 32.80
C GLN A 352 37.65 13.07 32.59
N ASN A 353 36.50 13.65 32.19
CA ASN A 353 35.26 12.91 31.98
C ASN A 353 35.11 12.33 30.56
N ILE A 354 36.03 12.58 29.63
CA ILE A 354 35.91 12.14 28.22
C ILE A 354 35.70 10.63 28.11
N ASN A 355 36.51 9.82 28.80
CA ASN A 355 36.41 8.36 28.72
C ASN A 355 35.06 7.85 29.24
N ARG A 356 34.56 8.45 30.33
CA ARG A 356 33.24 8.12 30.90
C ARG A 356 32.12 8.53 29.95
N LEU A 357 32.20 9.74 29.39
CA LEU A 357 31.26 10.22 28.39
C LEU A 357 31.19 9.24 27.21
N LEU A 358 32.33 8.94 26.58
CA LEU A 358 32.39 8.06 25.40
C LEU A 358 31.86 6.65 25.67
N TYR A 359 32.12 6.09 26.86
CA TYR A 359 31.58 4.79 27.26
C TYR A 359 30.04 4.80 27.27
N PHE A 360 29.44 5.79 27.94
CA PHE A 360 27.98 5.89 28.01
C PHE A 360 27.35 6.32 26.70
N VAL A 361 27.99 7.20 25.92
CA VAL A 361 27.53 7.57 24.57
C VAL A 361 27.43 6.33 23.67
N LYS A 362 28.47 5.48 23.66
CA LYS A 362 28.46 4.20 22.92
C LYS A 362 27.30 3.30 23.33
N LYS A 363 27.05 3.18 24.64
CA LYS A 363 25.94 2.38 25.16
C LYS A 363 24.58 2.94 24.75
N ILE A 364 24.38 4.26 24.90
CA ILE A 364 23.13 4.93 24.55
C ILE A 364 22.84 4.81 23.04
N ILE A 365 23.84 5.01 22.18
CA ILE A 365 23.70 4.88 20.72
C ILE A 365 23.25 3.45 20.37
N LYS A 366 23.89 2.43 20.96
CA LYS A 366 23.51 1.02 20.76
C LYS A 366 22.09 0.73 21.24
N ASP A 367 21.71 1.21 22.43
CA ASP A 367 20.37 1.02 23.00
C ASP A 367 19.27 1.65 22.11
N GLU A 368 19.58 2.73 21.39
CA GLU A 368 18.64 3.41 20.48
C GLU A 368 18.70 2.84 19.04
N ASN A 369 19.32 1.67 18.86
CA ASN A 369 19.47 0.94 17.59
C ASN A 369 20.21 1.74 16.51
N PHE A 370 21.27 2.43 16.90
CA PHE A 370 22.21 3.08 15.99
C PHE A 370 23.62 2.50 16.20
N THR A 371 24.49 2.71 15.22
CA THR A 371 25.87 2.22 15.23
C THR A 371 26.82 3.39 15.02
N ILE A 372 27.89 3.46 15.79
CA ILE A 372 28.95 4.45 15.58
C ILE A 372 29.81 4.02 14.40
N HIS A 373 30.15 4.97 13.53
CA HIS A 373 31.13 4.73 12.50
C HIS A 373 32.53 4.57 13.12
N PRO A 374 33.21 3.42 12.97
CA PRO A 374 34.43 3.10 13.71
C PRO A 374 35.56 4.12 13.49
N ASP A 375 35.73 4.57 12.24
CA ASP A 375 36.84 5.45 11.85
C ASP A 375 36.54 6.95 11.99
N LYS A 376 35.32 7.32 12.41
CA LYS A 376 34.86 8.73 12.45
C LYS A 376 34.50 9.17 13.86
N LEU A 377 35.36 8.81 14.79
CA LEU A 377 35.40 9.39 16.13
C LEU A 377 36.63 10.29 16.20
N HIS A 378 36.41 11.59 16.41
CA HIS A 378 37.48 12.57 16.45
C HIS A 378 37.43 13.36 17.75
N ILE A 379 38.55 13.38 18.48
CA ILE A 379 38.72 14.18 19.70
C ILE A 379 39.75 15.27 19.36
N MET A 380 39.30 16.52 19.35
CA MET A 380 40.08 17.68 18.94
C MET A 380 40.30 18.60 20.14
N ARG A 381 41.57 18.82 20.47
CA ARG A 381 42.00 19.69 21.57
C ARG A 381 42.33 21.07 21.04
N ARG A 382 42.24 22.10 21.90
CA ARG A 382 42.43 23.51 21.53
C ARG A 382 43.69 23.84 20.73
N LYS A 383 44.79 23.14 20.99
CA LYS A 383 46.08 23.31 20.27
C LYS A 383 46.01 22.87 18.80
N HIS A 384 45.04 22.05 18.45
CA HIS A 384 44.81 21.59 17.09
C HIS A 384 43.56 22.25 16.52
N GLN A 385 43.42 22.21 15.19
CA GLN A 385 42.23 22.72 14.54
C GLN A 385 40.99 21.92 14.98
N GLN A 386 40.03 22.60 15.59
CA GLN A 386 38.74 22.03 15.98
C GLN A 386 37.72 22.39 14.91
N LYS A 387 36.96 21.38 14.44
CA LYS A 387 35.96 21.56 13.40
C LYS A 387 34.62 20.97 13.82
N VAL A 388 33.54 21.71 13.59
CA VAL A 388 32.16 21.22 13.74
C VAL A 388 31.46 21.39 12.41
N THR A 389 30.97 20.30 11.80
CA THR A 389 30.29 20.34 10.49
C THR A 389 31.06 21.10 9.38
N GLY A 390 32.40 21.11 9.46
CA GLY A 390 33.28 21.80 8.51
C GLY A 390 33.59 23.28 8.83
N ILE A 391 33.04 23.83 9.92
CA ILE A 391 33.36 25.17 10.45
C ILE A 391 34.44 25.05 11.52
N VAL A 392 35.45 25.93 11.47
CA VAL A 392 36.49 26.02 12.50
C VAL A 392 35.95 26.77 13.71
N VAL A 393 36.16 26.25 14.91
CA VAL A 393 35.53 26.77 16.16
C VAL A 393 36.53 27.14 17.27
N ASN A 394 37.83 27.20 16.98
CA ASN A 394 38.86 27.44 18.00
C ASN A 394 38.72 28.79 18.73
N GLU A 395 38.47 29.88 17.99
CA GLU A 395 38.47 31.25 18.55
C GLU A 395 37.27 32.05 18.03
N LYS A 396 37.04 31.98 16.73
CA LYS A 396 35.86 32.49 16.04
C LYS A 396 35.35 31.46 15.05
N LEU A 397 34.07 31.54 14.69
CA LEU A 397 33.53 30.75 13.59
C LEU A 397 34.25 31.17 12.31
N ASN A 398 34.90 30.22 11.65
CA ASN A 398 35.68 30.52 10.47
C ASN A 398 35.64 29.38 9.45
N VAL A 399 35.87 29.73 8.19
CA VAL A 399 36.08 28.75 7.13
C VAL A 399 37.52 28.24 7.22
N GLU A 400 37.74 27.00 6.78
CA GLU A 400 39.06 26.40 6.78
C GLU A 400 40.08 27.24 5.97
N ARG A 401 41.20 27.60 6.61
CA ARG A 401 42.26 28.46 6.03
C ARG A 401 42.75 27.96 4.68
N THR A 402 42.92 26.65 4.50
CA THR A 402 43.38 26.05 3.24
C THR A 402 42.38 26.28 2.10
N LYS A 403 41.08 26.14 2.36
CA LYS A 403 40.03 26.42 1.37
C LYS A 403 39.93 27.91 1.07
N LEU A 404 40.01 28.77 2.09
CA LEU A 404 39.98 30.22 1.89
C LEU A 404 41.19 30.70 1.06
N ARG A 405 42.39 30.14 1.29
CA ARG A 405 43.58 30.43 0.47
C ARG A 405 43.38 30.03 -0.99
N LYS A 406 42.85 28.83 -1.25
CA LYS A 406 42.54 28.37 -2.61
C LYS A 406 41.51 29.27 -3.30
N PHE A 407 40.51 29.72 -2.54
CA PHE A 407 39.48 30.62 -3.06
C PHE A 407 40.05 32.01 -3.40
N ARG A 408 40.90 32.58 -2.55
CA ARG A 408 41.60 33.85 -2.86
C ARG A 408 42.49 33.73 -4.09
N ALA A 409 43.21 32.61 -4.23
CA ALA A 409 44.03 32.34 -5.40
C ALA A 409 43.19 32.25 -6.68
N LEU A 410 42.01 31.62 -6.61
CA LEU A 410 41.05 31.59 -7.71
C LEU A 410 40.61 33.01 -8.12
N LEU A 411 40.21 33.84 -7.15
CA LEU A 411 39.77 35.22 -7.44
C LEU A 411 40.88 36.05 -8.08
N HIS A 412 42.10 35.96 -7.56
CA HIS A 412 43.27 36.62 -8.16
C HIS A 412 43.53 36.12 -9.59
N ASN A 413 43.42 34.81 -9.84
CA ASN A 413 43.60 34.28 -11.19
C ASN A 413 42.52 34.76 -12.17
N ILE A 414 41.29 34.96 -11.69
CA ILE A 414 40.20 35.52 -12.48
C ILE A 414 40.46 36.98 -12.81
N GLU A 415 40.94 37.75 -11.83
CA GLU A 415 41.31 39.16 -12.01
C GLU A 415 42.43 39.32 -13.05
N VAL A 416 43.45 38.46 -13.02
CA VAL A 416 44.61 38.55 -13.92
C VAL A 416 44.35 37.94 -15.31
N ASN A 417 43.71 36.76 -15.38
CA ASN A 417 43.64 35.96 -16.61
C ASN A 417 42.22 35.79 -17.16
N GLY A 418 41.21 36.40 -16.53
CA GLY A 418 39.81 36.14 -16.84
C GLY A 418 39.30 34.81 -16.27
N TRP A 419 38.00 34.60 -16.39
CA TRP A 419 37.27 33.52 -15.70
C TRP A 419 37.10 32.24 -16.54
N GLN A 420 37.29 32.30 -17.86
CA GLN A 420 36.91 31.26 -18.81
C GLN A 420 37.63 29.91 -18.58
N ASN A 421 38.88 29.94 -18.12
CA ASN A 421 39.69 28.73 -17.89
C ASN A 421 39.82 28.35 -16.40
N GLN A 422 39.07 29.01 -15.53
CA GLN A 422 39.16 28.80 -14.09
C GLN A 422 38.09 27.81 -13.61
N THR A 423 38.38 27.10 -12.53
CA THR A 423 37.44 26.11 -11.96
C THR A 423 37.37 26.22 -10.45
N TRP A 424 36.17 25.99 -9.90
CA TRP A 424 35.94 25.90 -8.46
C TRP A 424 35.20 24.61 -8.13
N GLY A 425 35.92 23.62 -7.60
CA GLY A 425 35.36 22.31 -7.30
C GLY A 425 34.86 21.59 -8.56
N LYS A 426 33.58 21.21 -8.59
CA LYS A 426 32.92 20.57 -9.74
C LYS A 426 31.78 21.45 -10.30
N ALA A 427 31.90 22.76 -10.16
CA ALA A 427 30.87 23.70 -10.59
C ALA A 427 30.74 23.72 -12.11
N TYR A 428 29.51 23.62 -12.62
CA TYR A 428 29.21 23.83 -14.04
C TYR A 428 29.19 25.32 -14.40
N HIS A 429 28.61 26.15 -13.52
CA HIS A 429 28.62 27.61 -13.63
C HIS A 429 29.56 28.21 -12.57
N LEU A 430 30.73 28.66 -13.00
CA LEU A 430 31.78 29.16 -12.10
C LEU A 430 31.31 30.38 -11.29
N ILE A 431 30.71 31.38 -11.94
CA ILE A 431 30.31 32.65 -11.30
C ILE A 431 29.32 32.38 -10.16
N ASN A 432 28.26 31.63 -10.41
CA ASN A 432 27.26 31.26 -9.40
C ASN A 432 27.90 30.49 -8.22
N ALA A 433 28.92 29.66 -8.49
CA ALA A 433 29.63 28.93 -7.45
C ALA A 433 30.54 29.84 -6.60
N ILE A 434 31.14 30.86 -7.21
CA ILE A 434 31.92 31.89 -6.52
C ILE A 434 30.99 32.71 -5.62
N GLU A 435 29.90 33.24 -6.15
CA GLU A 435 28.89 33.99 -5.39
C GLU A 435 28.35 33.17 -4.22
N GLY A 436 27.99 31.91 -4.46
CA GLY A 436 27.53 31.00 -3.42
C GLY A 436 28.57 30.79 -2.31
N TYR A 437 29.86 30.72 -2.67
CA TYR A 437 30.92 30.57 -1.68
C TYR A 437 31.24 31.87 -0.93
N ILE A 438 31.12 33.04 -1.56
CA ILE A 438 31.20 34.35 -0.90
C ILE A 438 30.08 34.46 0.15
N ASN A 439 28.84 34.18 -0.24
CA ASN A 439 27.70 34.17 0.67
C ASN A 439 27.89 33.19 1.83
N PHE A 440 28.45 32.01 1.55
CA PHE A 440 28.82 31.06 2.59
C PHE A 440 29.86 31.60 3.58
N ILE A 441 30.93 32.25 3.08
CA ILE A 441 31.94 32.88 3.94
C ILE A 441 31.29 33.95 4.82
N ASN A 442 30.44 34.80 4.23
CA ASN A 442 29.74 35.88 4.94
C ASN A 442 28.80 35.33 6.04
N ILE A 443 28.12 34.22 5.80
CA ILE A 443 27.28 33.56 6.83
C ILE A 443 28.13 33.02 8.00
N VAL A 444 29.35 32.54 7.73
CA VAL A 444 30.22 31.90 8.74
C VAL A 444 31.01 32.92 9.55
N ASN A 445 31.57 33.92 8.88
CA ASN A 445 32.39 34.97 9.45
C ASN A 445 32.03 36.28 8.73
N PRO A 446 30.91 36.92 9.14
CA PRO A 446 30.43 38.17 8.56
C PRO A 446 31.40 39.33 8.75
#